data_AF-A0A084EGG7-F1
#
_entry.id   AF-A0A084EGG7-F1
#
_cell.length_a   1.000
_cell.length_b   1.000
_cell.length_c   1.000
_cell.angle_alpha   90.00
_cell.angle_beta   90.00
_cell.angle_gamma   90.00
#
_symmetry.space_group_name_H-M   'P 1'
#
loop_
_entity.id
_entity.type
_entity.pdbx_description
1 polymer ?
#
loop_
_entity_poly.entity_id
_entity_poly.type
_entity_poly.pdbx_seq_one_letter_code
_entity_poly.pdbx_strand_id
1 'polypeptide(L)'
;MKKNNKKVLTYISILFAIIPFVVLPFLLITNKTKQNNYIFKPVDGFNININVDDIKISQTKEMIDVLLANTFKSNIAKLDIFFKSQTQKSQTQILFKKIKELSEAYKKNQDSIHLQRLFDFYSENWLFLLSNISKFEYKPLDFWKLKQENKHSQRFLDKIKKENLPKKTFIFKDNYFNKYFLGEESKHGNNNVYYLRKDKLIFRLLISKNDQKVVIDKIILFNQSEHNIISLEVISNILHAVIHKDEIHSTFEKEIVDEYNLPLLGIFLLGEQNEKV
;
A
#
# COMPACT_ATOMS: atom_id res chain seq x y z
N MET A 1 20.58 54.50 -50.04
CA MET A 1 20.10 53.10 -49.96
C MET A 1 20.94 52.34 -48.95
N LYS A 2 20.36 51.91 -47.81
CA LYS A 2 21.05 51.13 -46.77
C LYS A 2 21.28 49.69 -47.27
N LYS A 3 22.54 49.23 -47.29
CA LYS A 3 22.91 47.85 -47.62
C LYS A 3 22.39 46.91 -46.52
N ASN A 4 21.41 46.06 -46.87
CA ASN A 4 20.90 45.01 -46.00
C ASN A 4 21.99 43.97 -45.70
N ASN A 5 22.45 43.93 -44.46
CA ASN A 5 23.47 43.00 -43.98
C ASN A 5 22.85 41.62 -43.69
N LYS A 6 22.36 40.94 -44.75
CA LYS A 6 21.70 39.62 -44.67
C LYS A 6 22.51 38.60 -43.86
N LYS A 7 23.84 38.64 -43.94
CA LYS A 7 24.75 37.74 -43.21
C LYS A 7 24.61 37.88 -41.68
N VAL A 8 24.44 39.10 -41.17
CA VAL A 8 24.27 39.37 -39.73
C VAL A 8 22.95 38.80 -39.23
N LEU A 9 21.88 38.96 -40.02
CA LEU A 9 20.57 38.43 -39.68
C LEU A 9 20.58 36.90 -39.62
N THR A 10 21.25 36.24 -40.58
CA THR A 10 21.39 34.77 -40.59
C THR A 10 22.16 34.25 -39.37
N TYR A 11 23.24 34.93 -38.95
CA TYR A 11 23.98 34.55 -37.74
C TYR A 11 23.14 34.69 -36.47
N ILE A 12 22.36 35.76 -36.34
CA ILE A 12 21.46 35.95 -35.20
C ILE A 12 20.37 34.86 -35.17
N SER A 13 19.80 34.50 -36.31
CA SER A 13 18.79 33.44 -36.41
C SER A 13 19.34 32.05 -36.04
N ILE A 14 20.57 31.73 -36.44
CA ILE A 14 21.24 30.48 -36.06
C ILE A 14 21.53 30.45 -34.56
N LEU A 15 21.98 31.58 -33.99
CA LEU A 15 22.24 31.69 -32.55
C LEU A 15 20.96 31.44 -31.74
N PHE A 16 19.82 32.04 -32.15
CA PHE A 16 18.53 31.81 -31.50
C PHE A 16 17.99 30.39 -31.64
N ALA A 17 18.30 29.68 -32.73
CA ALA A 17 17.88 28.30 -32.93
C ALA A 17 18.62 27.30 -32.01
N ILE A 18 19.84 27.64 -31.56
CA ILE A 18 20.69 26.75 -30.74
C ILE A 18 20.47 26.98 -29.24
N ILE A 19 20.04 28.18 -28.82
CA ILE A 19 19.77 28.52 -27.41
C ILE A 19 18.88 27.49 -26.68
N PRO A 20 17.77 26.97 -27.26
CA PRO A 20 16.92 26.00 -26.58
C PRO A 20 17.67 24.71 -26.22
N PHE A 21 18.58 24.23 -27.09
CA PHE A 21 19.31 22.98 -26.90
C PHE A 21 20.43 23.08 -25.86
N VAL A 22 20.90 24.30 -25.55
CA VAL A 22 21.94 24.53 -24.54
C VAL A 22 21.32 24.86 -23.16
N VAL A 23 20.21 25.58 -23.13
CA VAL A 23 19.57 26.03 -21.88
C VAL A 23 18.72 24.95 -21.23
N LEU A 24 17.99 24.13 -22.01
CA LEU A 24 17.12 23.07 -21.47
C LEU A 24 17.86 21.99 -20.67
N PRO A 25 19.03 21.46 -21.10
CA PRO A 25 19.78 20.49 -20.31
C PRO A 25 20.30 21.09 -19.00
N PHE A 26 20.69 22.37 -19.00
CA PHE A 26 21.21 23.05 -17.82
C PHE A 26 20.13 23.24 -16.74
N LEU A 27 18.90 23.61 -17.13
CA LEU A 27 17.77 23.73 -16.21
C LEU A 27 17.29 22.39 -15.64
N LEU A 28 17.42 21.30 -16.39
CA LEU A 28 17.07 19.94 -15.92
C LEU A 28 18.11 19.36 -14.94
N ILE A 29 19.37 19.79 -15.02
CA ILE A 29 20.44 19.34 -14.11
C ILE A 29 20.41 20.13 -12.79
N THR A 30 20.03 21.41 -12.78
CA THR A 30 19.94 22.22 -11.56
C THR A 30 18.75 21.88 -10.65
N ASN A 31 17.76 21.13 -11.15
CA ASN A 31 16.60 20.69 -10.34
C ASN A 31 16.79 19.34 -9.63
N LYS A 32 18.01 18.77 -9.64
CA LYS A 32 18.36 17.53 -8.90
C LYS A 32 19.07 17.78 -7.57
N THR A 33 18.85 18.92 -6.92
CA THR A 33 19.38 19.19 -5.58
C THR A 33 18.29 19.28 -4.53
N LYS A 34 18.32 18.29 -3.64
CA LYS A 34 17.74 18.19 -2.29
C LYS A 34 16.22 17.98 -2.20
N GLN A 35 15.86 16.85 -1.58
CA GLN A 35 14.60 16.69 -0.85
C GLN A 35 14.48 17.87 0.13
N ASN A 36 13.70 18.88 -0.27
CA ASN A 36 13.35 19.95 0.64
C ASN A 36 12.24 19.42 1.55
N ASN A 37 12.53 19.31 2.85
CA ASN A 37 11.49 19.37 3.88
C ASN A 37 10.65 20.60 3.57
N TYR A 38 9.35 20.43 3.35
CA TYR A 38 8.44 21.55 3.12
C TYR A 38 8.37 22.38 4.41
N ILE A 39 9.16 23.45 4.48
CA ILE A 39 9.00 24.45 5.53
C ILE A 39 7.76 25.26 5.16
N PHE A 40 6.62 24.86 5.71
CA PHE A 40 5.51 25.78 5.88
C PHE A 40 6.01 26.90 6.81
N LYS A 41 6.04 28.14 6.32
CA LYS A 41 6.17 29.31 7.19
C LYS A 41 4.75 29.78 7.52
N PRO A 42 4.17 29.44 8.69
CA PRO A 42 3.02 30.18 9.17
C PRO A 42 3.50 31.58 9.61
N VAL A 43 2.53 32.49 9.79
CA VAL A 43 2.68 33.88 10.24
C VAL A 43 3.86 34.09 11.21
N ASP A 44 4.65 35.14 10.98
CA ASP A 44 5.91 35.44 11.69
C ASP A 44 5.84 35.13 13.19
N GLY A 45 6.71 34.22 13.65
CA GLY A 45 6.89 33.89 15.07
C GLY A 45 6.87 32.39 15.41
N PHE A 46 6.38 31.51 14.54
CA PHE A 46 6.35 30.06 14.79
C PHE A 46 7.00 29.27 13.65
N ASN A 47 8.29 28.93 13.78
CA ASN A 47 8.91 27.91 12.94
C ASN A 47 8.47 26.52 13.41
N ILE A 48 7.36 26.01 12.87
CA ILE A 48 6.95 24.62 13.11
C ILE A 48 7.70 23.75 12.09
N ASN A 49 8.80 23.14 12.52
CA ASN A 49 9.53 22.15 11.73
C ASN A 49 8.83 20.79 11.87
N ILE A 50 7.84 20.50 11.02
CA ILE A 50 7.17 19.19 10.99
C ILE A 50 8.00 18.27 10.11
N ASN A 51 8.61 17.23 10.68
CA ASN A 51 9.27 16.21 9.88
C ASN A 51 8.20 15.34 9.19
N VAL A 52 8.45 14.93 7.94
CA VAL A 52 7.58 14.00 7.19
C VAL A 52 7.39 12.68 7.94
N ASP A 53 8.40 12.23 8.68
CA ASP A 53 8.30 11.03 9.51
C ASP A 53 7.30 11.22 10.66
N ASP A 54 7.23 12.42 11.26
CA ASP A 54 6.28 12.71 12.34
C ASP A 54 4.83 12.62 11.84
N ILE A 55 4.58 13.07 10.60
CA ILE A 55 3.26 12.96 9.97
C ILE A 55 2.86 11.49 9.79
N LYS A 56 3.76 10.65 9.25
CA LYS A 56 3.49 9.23 9.03
C LYS A 56 3.30 8.47 10.36
N ILE A 57 4.09 8.79 11.37
CA ILE A 57 3.95 8.24 12.73
C ILE A 57 2.58 8.61 13.30
N SER A 58 2.20 9.88 13.23
CA SER A 58 0.92 10.36 13.73
C SER A 58 -0.26 9.70 13.00
N GLN A 59 -0.21 9.63 11.67
CA GLN A 59 -1.24 8.97 10.86
C GLN A 59 -1.36 7.47 11.18
N THR A 60 -0.22 6.79 11.38
CA THR A 60 -0.21 5.36 11.77
C THR A 60 -0.82 5.16 13.14
N LYS A 61 -0.49 6.03 14.10
CA LYS A 61 -1.06 5.98 15.45
C LYS A 61 -2.57 6.23 15.43
N GLU A 62 -3.02 7.27 14.72
CA GLU A 62 -4.44 7.58 14.54
C GLU A 62 -5.19 6.38 13.93
N MET A 63 -4.64 5.80 12.87
CA MET A 63 -5.19 4.59 12.25
C MET A 63 -5.34 3.46 13.28
N ILE A 64 -4.28 3.14 14.04
CA ILE A 64 -4.31 2.08 15.05
C ILE A 64 -5.37 2.37 16.12
N ASP A 65 -5.42 3.61 16.63
CA ASP A 65 -6.38 4.03 17.65
C ASP A 65 -7.82 3.85 17.14
N VAL A 66 -8.10 4.21 15.88
CA VAL A 66 -9.41 3.99 15.23
C VAL A 66 -9.73 2.50 15.11
N LEU A 67 -8.79 1.67 14.69
CA LEU A 67 -9.01 0.22 14.57
C LEU A 67 -9.30 -0.39 15.95
N LEU A 68 -8.51 -0.06 16.97
CA LEU A 68 -8.73 -0.52 18.35
C LEU A 68 -10.09 -0.08 18.89
N ALA A 69 -10.46 1.19 18.71
CA ALA A 69 -11.75 1.71 19.14
C ALA A 69 -12.92 1.00 18.45
N ASN A 70 -12.79 0.68 17.16
CA ASN A 70 -13.83 -0.06 16.43
C ASN A 70 -13.91 -1.53 16.83
N THR A 71 -12.78 -2.19 17.09
CA THR A 71 -12.76 -3.60 17.50
C THR A 71 -13.28 -3.78 18.92
N PHE A 72 -12.80 -2.98 19.87
CA PHE A 72 -13.09 -3.20 21.31
C PHE A 72 -14.24 -2.34 21.84
N LYS A 73 -14.60 -1.26 21.13
CA LYS A 73 -15.66 -0.32 21.53
C LYS A 73 -15.40 0.19 22.95
N SER A 74 -16.37 0.01 23.86
CA SER A 74 -16.26 0.40 25.27
C SER A 74 -15.58 -0.66 26.16
N ASN A 75 -15.14 -1.81 25.63
CA ASN A 75 -14.53 -2.87 26.43
C ASN A 75 -13.03 -2.63 26.67
N ILE A 76 -12.73 -1.69 27.56
CA ILE A 76 -11.36 -1.25 27.89
C ILE A 76 -10.51 -2.39 28.46
N ALA A 77 -11.09 -3.27 29.27
CA ALA A 77 -10.36 -4.40 29.87
C ALA A 77 -9.81 -5.37 28.82
N LYS A 78 -10.64 -5.75 27.83
CA LYS A 78 -10.18 -6.61 26.74
C LYS A 78 -9.22 -5.91 25.79
N LEU A 79 -9.40 -4.61 25.57
CA LEU A 79 -8.44 -3.80 24.81
C LEU A 79 -7.06 -3.84 25.46
N ASP A 80 -6.96 -3.60 26.78
CA ASP A 80 -5.68 -3.60 27.49
C ASP A 80 -4.99 -4.98 27.42
N ILE A 81 -5.74 -6.07 27.64
CA ILE A 81 -5.22 -7.44 27.51
C ILE A 81 -4.68 -7.70 26.11
N PHE A 82 -5.46 -7.35 25.08
CA PHE A 82 -5.07 -7.53 23.68
C PHE A 82 -3.87 -6.67 23.31
N PHE A 83 -3.86 -5.40 23.71
CA PHE A 83 -2.78 -4.48 23.40
C PHE A 83 -1.46 -4.99 23.98
N LYS A 84 -1.46 -5.42 25.25
CA LYS A 84 -0.29 -5.99 25.92
C LYS A 84 0.16 -7.29 25.26
N SER A 85 -0.77 -8.17 24.84
CA SER A 85 -0.41 -9.43 24.18
C SER A 85 0.29 -9.25 22.83
N GLN A 86 0.19 -8.07 22.20
CA GLN A 86 0.81 -7.81 20.89
C GLN A 86 2.01 -6.86 20.95
N THR A 87 2.09 -6.02 21.98
CA THR A 87 3.11 -4.95 22.07
C THR A 87 4.12 -5.15 23.19
N GLN A 88 3.82 -5.96 24.21
CA GLN A 88 4.76 -6.22 25.29
C GLN A 88 5.92 -7.07 24.77
N LYS A 89 7.16 -6.63 25.04
CA LYS A 89 8.39 -7.23 24.51
C LYS A 89 8.44 -8.78 24.60
N SER A 90 8.10 -9.35 25.76
CA SER A 90 8.10 -10.81 25.95
C SER A 90 7.06 -11.51 25.07
N GLN A 91 5.87 -10.93 24.90
CA GLN A 91 4.82 -11.46 24.06
C GLN A 91 5.15 -11.30 22.58
N THR A 92 5.65 -10.13 22.18
CA THR A 92 6.13 -9.86 20.82
C THR A 92 7.21 -10.86 20.39
N GLN A 93 8.11 -11.26 21.28
CA GLN A 93 9.11 -12.32 21.00
C GLN A 93 8.46 -13.68 20.74
N ILE A 94 7.44 -14.06 21.52
CA ILE A 94 6.66 -15.29 21.29
C ILE A 94 5.96 -15.23 19.93
N LEU A 95 5.38 -14.09 19.57
CA LEU A 95 4.73 -13.89 18.27
C LEU A 95 5.73 -13.97 17.11
N PHE A 96 6.93 -13.40 17.24
CA PHE A 96 8.01 -13.55 16.25
C PHE A 96 8.41 -15.02 16.06
N LYS A 97 8.55 -15.78 17.16
CA LYS A 97 8.84 -17.21 17.07
C LYS A 97 7.72 -17.98 16.36
N LYS A 98 6.45 -17.73 16.73
CA LYS A 98 5.29 -18.40 16.12
C LYS A 98 5.20 -18.11 14.62
N ILE A 99 5.38 -16.85 14.20
CA ILE A 99 5.33 -16.52 12.77
C ILE A 99 6.54 -17.05 12.00
N LYS A 100 7.70 -17.18 12.63
CA LYS A 100 8.86 -17.85 12.02
C LYS A 100 8.54 -19.31 11.70
N GLU A 101 8.03 -20.05 12.67
CA GLU A 101 7.63 -21.45 12.50
C GLU A 101 6.57 -21.60 11.39
N LEU A 102 5.56 -20.72 11.37
CA LEU A 102 4.53 -20.72 10.32
C LEU A 102 5.10 -20.38 8.94
N SER A 103 6.01 -19.40 8.86
CA SER A 103 6.68 -19.01 7.62
C SER A 103 7.51 -20.15 7.06
N GLU A 104 8.30 -20.83 7.90
CA GLU A 104 9.11 -21.99 7.51
C GLU A 104 8.24 -23.16 7.06
N ALA A 105 7.14 -23.45 7.77
CA ALA A 105 6.22 -24.51 7.40
C ALA A 105 5.60 -24.24 6.01
N TYR A 106 5.18 -23.00 5.74
CA TYR A 106 4.68 -22.62 4.42
C TYR A 106 5.78 -22.65 3.34
N LYS A 107 7.00 -22.20 3.64
CA LYS A 107 8.13 -22.29 2.69
C LYS A 107 8.40 -23.76 2.27
N LYS A 108 8.29 -24.71 3.21
CA LYS A 108 8.45 -26.16 2.97
C LYS A 108 7.27 -26.77 2.21
N ASN A 109 6.04 -26.39 2.56
CA ASN A 109 4.83 -26.91 1.93
C ASN A 109 3.83 -25.77 1.64
N GLN A 110 3.78 -25.35 0.38
CA GLN A 110 3.00 -24.21 -0.10
C GLN A 110 1.54 -24.61 -0.40
N ASP A 111 0.87 -25.19 0.59
CA ASP A 111 -0.53 -25.61 0.49
C ASP A 111 -1.50 -24.60 1.12
N SER A 112 -2.80 -24.86 0.92
CA SER A 112 -3.88 -24.01 1.44
C SER A 112 -4.01 -24.03 2.95
N ILE A 113 -3.59 -25.11 3.62
CA ILE A 113 -3.68 -25.26 5.08
C ILE A 113 -2.64 -24.36 5.75
N HIS A 114 -1.39 -24.40 5.28
CA HIS A 114 -0.33 -23.54 5.78
C HIS A 114 -0.61 -22.07 5.45
N LEU A 115 -1.16 -21.79 4.26
CA LEU A 115 -1.63 -20.46 3.89
C LEU A 115 -2.71 -19.94 4.87
N GLN A 116 -3.73 -20.76 5.16
CA GLN A 116 -4.80 -20.37 6.08
C GLN A 116 -4.25 -20.09 7.49
N ARG A 117 -3.32 -20.94 7.99
CA ARG A 117 -2.67 -20.72 9.30
C ARG A 117 -1.94 -19.38 9.40
N LEU A 118 -1.32 -18.92 8.30
CA LEU A 118 -0.70 -17.60 8.25
C LEU A 118 -1.76 -16.49 8.34
N PHE A 119 -2.85 -16.58 7.56
CA PHE A 119 -3.94 -15.58 7.61
C PHE A 119 -4.68 -15.56 8.96
N ASP A 120 -4.87 -16.72 9.58
CA ASP A 120 -5.43 -16.83 10.94
C ASP A 120 -4.52 -16.14 11.95
N PHE A 121 -3.21 -16.40 11.87
CA PHE A 121 -2.23 -15.71 12.70
C PHE A 121 -2.27 -14.19 12.48
N TYR A 122 -2.35 -13.70 11.24
CA TYR A 122 -2.45 -12.27 10.97
C TYR A 122 -3.72 -11.65 11.52
N SER A 123 -4.84 -12.36 11.43
CA SER A 123 -6.14 -11.90 11.88
C SER A 123 -6.21 -11.82 13.41
N GLU A 124 -5.64 -12.81 14.11
CA GLU A 124 -5.51 -12.82 15.57
C GLU A 124 -4.49 -11.76 16.05
N ASN A 125 -3.38 -11.62 15.34
CA ASN A 125 -2.20 -10.83 15.74
C ASN A 125 -1.99 -9.58 14.85
N TRP A 126 -3.10 -8.93 14.47
CA TRP A 126 -3.08 -7.86 13.47
C TRP A 126 -2.28 -6.63 13.93
N LEU A 127 -2.37 -6.25 15.21
CA LEU A 127 -1.63 -5.09 15.74
C LEU A 127 -0.13 -5.36 15.72
N PHE A 128 0.28 -6.58 16.08
CA PHE A 128 1.66 -7.04 15.96
C PHE A 128 2.15 -6.98 14.51
N LEU A 129 1.38 -7.51 13.55
CA LEU A 129 1.72 -7.47 12.14
C LEU A 129 1.90 -6.03 11.63
N LEU A 130 0.91 -5.16 11.85
CA LEU A 130 0.94 -3.78 11.36
C LEU A 130 2.11 -2.99 11.99
N SER A 131 2.37 -3.19 13.28
CA SER A 131 3.43 -2.48 14.01
C SER A 131 4.84 -2.94 13.64
N ASN A 132 4.98 -4.10 12.99
CA ASN A 132 6.26 -4.72 12.67
C ASN A 132 6.41 -5.06 11.19
N ILE A 133 5.60 -4.50 10.30
CA ILE A 133 5.53 -4.87 8.88
C ILE A 133 6.88 -4.80 8.15
N SER A 134 7.81 -3.93 8.56
CA SER A 134 9.17 -3.84 8.01
C SER A 134 10.03 -5.08 8.28
N LYS A 135 9.60 -5.95 9.20
CA LYS A 135 10.25 -7.22 9.53
C LYS A 135 9.84 -8.36 8.61
N PHE A 136 8.82 -8.14 7.79
CA PHE A 136 8.24 -9.14 6.92
C PHE A 136 8.60 -8.90 5.46
N GLU A 137 8.60 -9.99 4.72
CA GLU A 137 8.73 -10.05 3.28
C GLU A 137 7.38 -10.39 2.66
N TYR A 138 6.92 -9.56 1.74
CA TYR A 138 5.73 -9.86 0.95
C TYR A 138 6.07 -10.81 -0.19
N LYS A 139 5.40 -11.97 -0.22
CA LYS A 139 5.50 -12.97 -1.29
C LYS A 139 4.23 -12.94 -2.14
N PRO A 140 4.32 -12.62 -3.45
CA PRO A 140 3.18 -12.75 -4.36
C PRO A 140 2.70 -14.20 -4.47
N LEU A 141 1.38 -14.38 -4.56
CA LEU A 141 0.70 -15.67 -4.71
C LEU A 141 -0.11 -15.78 -5.99
N ASP A 142 -0.84 -14.73 -6.35
CA ASP A 142 -1.65 -14.67 -7.57
C ASP A 142 -1.84 -13.21 -8.00
N PHE A 143 -2.29 -12.98 -9.23
CA PHE A 143 -2.83 -11.70 -9.64
C PHE A 143 -4.25 -11.52 -9.06
N TRP A 144 -4.57 -10.29 -8.66
CA TRP A 144 -5.89 -10.01 -8.10
C TRP A 144 -6.96 -10.07 -9.19
N LYS A 145 -7.89 -11.01 -9.04
CA LYS A 145 -9.12 -11.16 -9.83
C LYS A 145 -10.35 -10.97 -8.94
N LEU A 146 -11.45 -10.51 -9.53
CA LEU A 146 -12.75 -10.58 -8.88
C LEU A 146 -13.32 -12.01 -8.96
N LYS A 147 -14.20 -12.37 -8.03
CA LYS A 147 -14.90 -13.66 -8.06
C LYS A 147 -15.76 -13.77 -9.35
N GLN A 148 -16.06 -14.99 -9.77
CA GLN A 148 -16.66 -15.30 -11.08
C GLN A 148 -15.70 -14.94 -12.23
N GLU A 149 -14.55 -15.64 -12.28
CA GLU A 149 -13.47 -15.33 -13.21
C GLU A 149 -13.91 -15.35 -14.69
N ASN A 150 -14.93 -16.14 -15.01
CA ASN A 150 -15.52 -16.22 -16.35
C ASN A 150 -16.20 -14.93 -16.82
N LYS A 151 -16.38 -13.93 -15.95
CA LYS A 151 -16.92 -12.60 -16.31
C LYS A 151 -15.84 -11.57 -16.63
N HIS A 152 -14.58 -11.89 -16.43
CA HIS A 152 -13.47 -11.03 -16.83
C HIS A 152 -13.27 -11.03 -18.35
N SER A 153 -12.77 -9.93 -18.90
CA SER A 153 -12.48 -9.85 -20.33
C SER A 153 -11.33 -10.77 -20.73
N GLN A 154 -11.40 -11.30 -21.95
CA GLN A 154 -10.31 -12.11 -22.49
C GLN A 154 -8.99 -11.34 -22.54
N ARG A 155 -9.03 -10.03 -22.82
CA ARG A 155 -7.85 -9.15 -22.80
C ARG A 155 -7.16 -9.18 -21.44
N PHE A 156 -7.91 -9.05 -20.35
CA PHE A 156 -7.36 -9.10 -19.00
C PHE A 156 -6.80 -10.48 -18.65
N LEU A 157 -7.54 -11.55 -18.96
CA LEU A 157 -7.09 -12.92 -18.70
C LEU A 157 -5.82 -13.26 -19.48
N ASP A 158 -5.70 -12.81 -20.73
CA ASP A 158 -4.50 -13.00 -21.55
C ASP A 158 -3.32 -12.17 -21.02
N LYS A 159 -3.58 -10.95 -20.52
CA LYS A 159 -2.56 -10.11 -19.87
C LYS A 159 -1.97 -10.83 -18.65
N ILE A 160 -2.82 -11.39 -17.79
CA ILE A 160 -2.39 -12.19 -16.63
C ILE A 160 -1.57 -13.42 -17.06
N LYS A 161 -2.03 -14.16 -18.07
CA LYS A 161 -1.33 -15.39 -18.52
C LYS A 161 0.05 -15.10 -19.11
N LYS A 162 0.23 -13.94 -19.76
CA LYS A 162 1.51 -13.51 -20.33
C LYS A 162 2.48 -13.05 -19.24
N GLU A 163 1.97 -12.48 -18.17
CA GLU A 163 2.77 -11.95 -17.07
C GLU A 163 3.15 -13.08 -16.10
N ASN A 164 4.45 -13.28 -15.87
CA ASN A 164 4.90 -14.20 -14.83
C ASN A 164 4.77 -13.55 -13.45
N LEU A 165 4.29 -14.30 -12.46
CA LEU A 165 4.33 -13.85 -11.07
C LEU A 165 5.78 -13.53 -10.67
N PRO A 166 6.04 -12.38 -10.02
CA PRO A 166 7.37 -12.06 -9.57
C PRO A 166 7.89 -13.13 -8.59
N LYS A 167 9.05 -13.71 -8.89
CA LYS A 167 9.69 -14.71 -8.02
C LYS A 167 10.29 -14.11 -6.75
N LYS A 168 10.60 -12.82 -6.77
CA LYS A 168 11.20 -12.10 -5.65
C LYS A 168 10.15 -11.67 -4.63
N THR A 169 10.55 -11.64 -3.36
CA THR A 169 9.78 -11.00 -2.30
C THR A 169 9.98 -9.48 -2.30
N PHE A 170 9.11 -8.78 -1.58
CA PHE A 170 9.16 -7.32 -1.42
C PHE A 170 9.32 -6.97 0.05
N ILE A 171 10.25 -6.06 0.34
CA ILE A 171 10.56 -5.61 1.70
C ILE A 171 10.09 -4.16 1.88
N PHE A 172 9.61 -3.85 3.08
CA PHE A 172 9.18 -2.52 3.47
C PHE A 172 10.22 -1.88 4.40
N LYS A 173 10.53 -0.60 4.19
CA LYS A 173 11.62 0.08 4.91
C LYS A 173 11.26 0.49 6.34
N ASP A 174 9.99 0.78 6.59
CA ASP A 174 9.49 1.28 7.87
C ASP A 174 8.12 0.63 8.19
N ASN A 175 7.60 0.90 9.39
CA ASN A 175 6.32 0.34 9.85
C ASN A 175 5.11 1.25 9.63
N TYR A 176 5.30 2.38 8.95
CA TYR A 176 4.28 3.43 8.91
C TYR A 176 3.31 3.25 7.74
N PHE A 177 2.07 3.60 7.99
CA PHE A 177 0.98 3.63 7.02
C PHE A 177 0.68 5.08 6.65
N ASN A 178 0.31 5.28 5.38
CA ASN A 178 0.08 6.62 4.82
C ASN A 178 -1.38 7.04 4.89
N LYS A 179 -2.31 6.08 4.94
CA LYS A 179 -3.75 6.34 4.89
C LYS A 179 -4.54 5.14 5.38
N TYR A 180 -5.69 5.39 5.98
CA TYR A 180 -6.73 4.40 6.16
C TYR A 180 -8.07 4.95 5.65
N PHE A 181 -8.99 4.05 5.31
CA PHE A 181 -10.31 4.39 4.78
C PHE A 181 -11.35 3.37 5.24
N LEU A 182 -12.49 3.84 5.74
CA LEU A 182 -13.65 3.00 6.02
C LEU A 182 -14.42 2.81 4.71
N GLY A 183 -14.45 1.58 4.21
CA GLY A 183 -15.07 1.25 2.95
C GLY A 183 -16.58 1.38 2.95
N GLU A 184 -17.15 1.73 1.80
CA GLU A 184 -18.59 1.85 1.55
C GLU A 184 -19.34 0.53 1.80
N GLU A 185 -18.68 -0.62 1.62
CA GLU A 185 -19.26 -1.94 1.92
C GLU A 185 -19.62 -2.11 3.39
N SER A 186 -19.01 -1.30 4.27
CA SER A 186 -19.33 -1.28 5.70
C SER A 186 -20.79 -0.93 5.96
N LYS A 187 -21.48 -0.23 5.04
CA LYS A 187 -22.89 0.14 5.20
C LYS A 187 -23.84 -1.06 5.10
N HIS A 188 -23.47 -2.10 4.35
CA HIS A 188 -24.38 -3.20 3.99
C HIS A 188 -24.01 -4.55 4.62
N GLY A 189 -22.91 -4.63 5.37
CA GLY A 189 -22.42 -5.87 5.98
C GLY A 189 -22.44 -5.89 7.51
N ASN A 190 -22.17 -7.08 8.06
CA ASN A 190 -21.95 -7.30 9.49
C ASN A 190 -20.56 -6.86 9.98
N ASN A 191 -19.70 -6.40 9.07
CA ASN A 191 -18.34 -5.97 9.35
C ASN A 191 -18.15 -4.52 8.90
N ASN A 192 -17.33 -3.78 9.63
CA ASN A 192 -16.67 -2.58 9.14
C ASN A 192 -15.47 -3.01 8.28
N VAL A 193 -15.46 -2.59 7.02
CA VAL A 193 -14.39 -2.89 6.06
C VAL A 193 -13.39 -1.75 6.08
N TYR A 194 -12.16 -2.02 6.51
CA TYR A 194 -11.09 -1.03 6.53
C TYR A 194 -10.06 -1.33 5.45
N TYR A 195 -9.66 -0.29 4.74
CA TYR A 195 -8.53 -0.31 3.82
C TYR A 195 -7.38 0.46 4.44
N LEU A 196 -6.21 -0.17 4.58
CA LEU A 196 -5.00 0.46 5.12
C LEU A 196 -3.94 0.49 4.03
N ARG A 197 -3.42 1.67 3.71
CA ARG A 197 -2.41 1.85 2.68
C ARG A 197 -1.02 2.10 3.28
N LYS A 198 -0.06 1.32 2.79
CA LYS A 198 1.37 1.56 2.97
C LYS A 198 2.04 1.59 1.59
N ASP A 199 2.45 2.77 1.15
CA ASP A 199 2.98 3.00 -0.19
C ASP A 199 2.02 2.43 -1.26
N LYS A 200 2.45 1.40 -2.00
CA LYS A 200 1.65 0.68 -3.02
C LYS A 200 0.98 -0.60 -2.48
N LEU A 201 1.09 -0.88 -1.18
CA LEU A 201 0.48 -2.01 -0.51
C LEU A 201 -0.83 -1.58 0.16
N ILE A 202 -1.84 -2.43 0.06
CA ILE A 202 -3.15 -2.25 0.71
C ILE A 202 -3.49 -3.50 1.50
N PHE A 203 -3.84 -3.30 2.78
CA PHE A 203 -4.54 -4.31 3.56
C PHE A 203 -6.03 -4.03 3.51
N ARG A 204 -6.81 -5.09 3.32
CA ARG A 204 -8.26 -5.07 3.53
C ARG A 204 -8.58 -5.87 4.79
N LEU A 205 -9.11 -5.18 5.81
CA LEU A 205 -9.50 -5.77 7.08
C LEU A 205 -11.02 -5.75 7.23
N LEU A 206 -11.55 -6.77 7.87
CA LEU A 206 -12.95 -6.88 8.25
C LEU A 206 -13.01 -6.90 9.77
N ILE A 207 -13.54 -5.85 10.38
CA ILE A 207 -13.78 -5.77 11.82
C ILE A 207 -15.25 -6.05 12.06
N SER A 208 -15.57 -7.08 12.84
CA SER A 208 -16.95 -7.41 13.17
C SER A 208 -17.65 -6.27 13.90
N LYS A 209 -18.90 -6.00 13.51
CA LYS A 209 -19.75 -5.04 14.22
C LYS A 209 -20.35 -5.64 15.48
N ASN A 210 -20.35 -6.97 15.64
CA ASN A 210 -21.07 -7.66 16.71
C ASN A 210 -20.15 -8.26 17.76
N ASP A 211 -18.94 -8.64 17.37
CA ASP A 211 -17.92 -9.21 18.24
C ASP A 211 -16.56 -8.51 18.04
N GLN A 212 -15.55 -8.91 18.80
CA GLN A 212 -14.21 -8.31 18.78
C GLN A 212 -13.28 -9.03 17.82
N LYS A 213 -13.82 -9.55 16.70
CA LYS A 213 -13.05 -10.27 15.70
C LYS A 213 -12.58 -9.34 14.59
N VAL A 214 -11.32 -9.50 14.23
CA VAL A 214 -10.71 -8.91 13.04
C VAL A 214 -10.31 -10.03 12.10
N VAL A 215 -10.52 -9.83 10.80
CA VAL A 215 -10.05 -10.73 9.74
C VAL A 215 -9.26 -9.91 8.73
N ILE A 216 -8.03 -10.34 8.42
CA ILE A 216 -7.32 -9.82 7.25
C ILE A 216 -7.85 -10.57 6.03
N ASP A 217 -8.69 -9.90 5.24
CA ASP A 217 -9.30 -10.50 4.05
C ASP A 217 -8.29 -10.63 2.92
N LYS A 218 -7.55 -9.56 2.62
CA LYS A 218 -6.60 -9.52 1.51
C LYS A 218 -5.44 -8.58 1.79
N ILE A 219 -4.31 -8.91 1.16
CA ILE A 219 -3.11 -8.08 1.11
C ILE A 219 -2.75 -7.91 -0.36
N ILE A 220 -2.88 -6.68 -0.85
CA ILE A 220 -2.83 -6.34 -2.28
C ILE A 220 -1.63 -5.44 -2.52
N LEU A 221 -0.75 -5.80 -3.46
CA LEU A 221 0.41 -5.00 -3.82
C LEU A 221 0.32 -4.52 -5.28
N PHE A 222 0.44 -3.22 -5.48
CA PHE A 222 0.44 -2.57 -6.79
C PHE A 222 1.86 -2.26 -7.27
N ASN A 223 2.75 -3.25 -7.26
CA ASN A 223 4.18 -3.03 -7.52
C ASN A 223 4.48 -2.50 -8.94
N GLN A 224 3.65 -2.87 -9.92
CA GLN A 224 3.78 -2.48 -11.32
C GLN A 224 3.11 -1.13 -11.65
N SER A 225 2.38 -0.54 -10.71
CA SER A 225 1.76 0.77 -10.91
C SER A 225 2.82 1.85 -11.08
N GLU A 226 2.64 2.76 -12.03
CA GLU A 226 3.47 3.96 -12.14
C GLU A 226 3.12 4.98 -11.03
N HIS A 227 1.89 4.90 -10.51
CA HIS A 227 1.43 5.74 -9.42
C HIS A 227 2.01 5.26 -8.08
N ASN A 228 2.56 6.20 -7.31
CA ASN A 228 3.02 5.95 -5.94
C ASN A 228 1.89 5.91 -4.92
N ILE A 229 0.69 6.35 -5.30
CA ILE A 229 -0.47 6.51 -4.44
C ILE A 229 -1.63 5.78 -5.10
N ILE A 230 -2.14 4.76 -4.41
CA ILE A 230 -3.32 4.01 -4.85
C ILE A 230 -4.55 4.57 -4.13
N SER A 231 -5.63 4.85 -4.87
CA SER A 231 -6.89 5.37 -4.32
C SER A 231 -7.65 4.27 -3.56
N LEU A 232 -7.87 4.46 -2.25
CA LEU A 232 -8.61 3.51 -1.42
C LEU A 232 -10.11 3.61 -1.70
N GLU A 233 -10.58 4.81 -2.02
CA GLU A 233 -11.96 5.13 -2.36
C GLU A 233 -12.39 4.39 -3.63
N VAL A 234 -11.57 4.41 -4.68
CA VAL A 234 -11.86 3.70 -5.95
C VAL A 234 -11.96 2.20 -5.70
N ILE A 235 -11.00 1.63 -4.96
CA ILE A 235 -11.02 0.20 -4.60
C ILE A 235 -12.29 -0.16 -3.82
N SER A 236 -12.65 0.65 -2.82
CA SER A 236 -13.84 0.41 -2.03
C SER A 236 -15.12 0.53 -2.86
N ASN A 237 -15.24 1.54 -3.72
CA ASN A 237 -16.42 1.73 -4.56
C ASN A 237 -16.63 0.57 -5.52
N ILE A 238 -15.56 0.10 -6.17
CA ILE A 238 -15.61 -1.08 -7.04
C ILE A 238 -16.01 -2.30 -6.22
N LEU A 239 -15.39 -2.53 -5.06
CA LEU A 239 -15.75 -3.68 -4.23
C LEU A 239 -17.17 -3.58 -3.63
N HIS A 240 -17.67 -2.37 -3.41
CA HIS A 240 -19.05 -2.12 -3.02
C HIS A 240 -20.03 -2.44 -4.16
N ALA A 241 -19.68 -2.07 -5.40
CA ALA A 241 -20.47 -2.41 -6.58
C ALA A 241 -20.63 -3.93 -6.80
N VAL A 242 -19.78 -4.78 -6.20
CA VAL A 242 -19.93 -6.26 -6.24
C VAL A 242 -21.29 -6.65 -5.65
N ILE A 243 -21.74 -5.89 -4.65
CA ILE A 243 -23.00 -6.10 -3.94
C ILE A 243 -24.19 -5.77 -4.85
N HIS A 244 -24.04 -4.82 -5.78
CA HIS A 244 -25.10 -4.29 -6.66
C HIS A 244 -25.10 -4.85 -8.10
N LYS A 245 -24.08 -5.67 -8.45
CA LYS A 245 -24.01 -6.69 -9.52
C LYS A 245 -23.95 -6.33 -11.01
N ASP A 246 -24.05 -5.08 -11.46
CA ASP A 246 -23.93 -4.79 -12.89
C ASP A 246 -22.59 -4.10 -13.26
N GLU A 247 -21.95 -4.59 -14.33
CA GLU A 247 -20.70 -4.09 -14.97
C GLU A 247 -19.40 -4.07 -14.13
N ILE A 248 -19.38 -4.71 -12.97
CA ILE A 248 -18.24 -4.60 -12.07
C ILE A 248 -16.90 -5.10 -12.65
N HIS A 249 -16.89 -6.20 -13.41
CA HIS A 249 -15.65 -6.76 -13.94
C HIS A 249 -14.97 -5.79 -14.92
N SER A 250 -15.74 -5.16 -15.80
CA SER A 250 -15.23 -4.11 -16.70
C SER A 250 -14.76 -2.87 -15.93
N THR A 251 -15.49 -2.44 -14.90
CA THR A 251 -15.08 -1.29 -14.09
C THR A 251 -13.80 -1.60 -13.31
N PHE A 252 -13.66 -2.81 -12.75
CA PHE A 252 -12.43 -3.26 -12.12
C PHE A 252 -11.25 -3.26 -13.09
N GLU A 253 -11.43 -3.85 -14.28
CA GLU A 253 -10.36 -3.88 -15.28
C GLU A 253 -9.95 -2.48 -15.71
N LYS A 254 -10.91 -1.59 -15.93
CA LYS A 254 -10.65 -0.20 -16.33
C LYS A 254 -10.02 0.63 -15.22
N GLU A 255 -10.61 0.65 -14.03
CA GLU A 255 -10.21 1.60 -12.97
C GLU A 255 -9.12 1.06 -12.05
N ILE A 256 -8.89 -0.26 -12.02
CA ILE A 256 -7.81 -0.87 -11.24
C ILE A 256 -6.68 -1.34 -12.15
N VAL A 257 -6.99 -2.15 -13.17
CA VAL A 257 -5.94 -2.84 -13.95
C VAL A 257 -5.33 -1.93 -15.01
N ASP A 258 -6.11 -1.10 -15.70
CA ASP A 258 -5.55 -0.17 -16.68
C ASP A 258 -4.85 1.01 -15.99
N GLU A 259 -5.37 1.50 -14.85
CA GLU A 259 -4.76 2.62 -14.09
C GLU A 259 -3.53 2.21 -13.25
N TYR A 260 -3.61 1.09 -12.52
CA TYR A 260 -2.56 0.69 -11.57
C TYR A 260 -1.79 -0.57 -12.00
N ASN A 261 -2.01 -1.03 -13.23
CA ASN A 261 -1.47 -2.28 -13.74
C ASN A 261 -1.95 -3.51 -12.93
N LEU A 262 -1.33 -4.68 -13.13
CA LEU A 262 -1.76 -5.93 -12.51
C LEU A 262 -1.47 -5.95 -10.99
N PRO A 263 -2.50 -5.92 -10.12
CA PRO A 263 -2.29 -6.00 -8.68
C PRO A 263 -1.95 -7.44 -8.29
N LEU A 264 -1.10 -7.61 -7.29
CA LEU A 264 -0.73 -8.90 -6.73
C LEU A 264 -1.49 -9.15 -5.43
N LEU A 265 -2.02 -10.35 -5.26
CA LEU A 265 -2.39 -10.90 -3.97
C LEU A 265 -1.19 -11.65 -3.40
N GLY A 266 -1.01 -11.58 -2.09
CA GLY A 266 0.14 -12.20 -1.47
C GLY A 266 0.01 -12.36 0.02
N ILE A 267 1.10 -12.82 0.60
CA ILE A 267 1.25 -13.03 2.03
C ILE A 267 2.52 -12.38 2.53
N PHE A 268 2.56 -12.18 3.83
CA PHE A 268 3.81 -11.93 4.53
C PHE A 268 4.50 -13.24 4.91
N LEU A 269 5.81 -13.20 4.99
CA LEU A 269 6.65 -14.21 5.63
C LEU A 269 7.65 -13.43 6.49
N LEU A 270 8.12 -14.02 7.60
CA LEU A 270 9.20 -13.37 8.33
C LEU A 270 10.45 -13.29 7.44
N GLY A 271 11.01 -12.09 7.30
CA GLY A 271 12.16 -11.87 6.41
C GLY A 271 13.42 -12.55 6.94
N GLU A 272 14.25 -13.08 6.04
CA GLU A 272 15.40 -13.93 6.41
C GLU A 272 16.40 -13.20 7.33
N GLN A 273 16.50 -11.88 7.17
CA GLN A 273 17.37 -11.01 7.95
C GLN A 273 16.92 -10.85 9.41
N ASN A 274 15.66 -11.19 9.71
CA ASN A 274 15.05 -11.10 11.04
C ASN A 274 14.84 -12.49 11.68
N GLU A 275 15.36 -13.57 11.08
CA GLU A 275 15.23 -14.94 11.62
C GLU A 275 16.08 -15.20 12.88
N LYS A 276 16.94 -14.26 13.27
CA LYS A 276 17.75 -14.30 14.51
C LYS A 276 17.10 -13.62 15.73
N VAL A 277 15.86 -13.15 15.59
CA VAL A 277 15.08 -12.51 16.68
C VAL A 277 14.53 -13.55 17.65
#